data_AF-A0AAU9P4J8-F1
#
_entry.id   AF-A0AAU9P4J8-F1
#
_cell.length_a   1.000
_cell.length_b   1.000
_cell.length_c   1.000
_cell.angle_alpha   90.00
_cell.angle_beta   90.00
_cell.angle_gamma   90.00
#
_symmetry.space_group_name_H-M   'P 1'
#
loop_
_entity.id
_entity.type
_entity.pdbx_description
1 polymer ?
#
loop_
_entity_poly.entity_id
_entity_poly.type
_entity_poly.pdbx_seq_one_letter_code
_entity_poly.pdbx_strand_id
1 'polypeptide(L)'
;MDKHLKSLATSHLDAKFVKLDAENAPFFVTKLGIKTLPCVILFRKGIAGDRIVGFQDLGGKDDFSTRKLEALLIKKGIIEEKKKDEDEEAEYDESRRRTVRYSGIHDSDSE
;
A
#
# COMPACT_ATOMS: atom_id res chain seq x y z
N MET A 1 -4.30 6.92 2.69
CA MET A 1 -5.25 5.78 2.47
C MET A 1 -5.66 5.53 1.00
N ASP A 2 -6.29 6.48 0.31
CA ASP A 2 -6.79 6.30 -1.08
C ASP A 2 -5.72 5.83 -2.08
N LYS A 3 -4.49 6.35 -1.97
CA LYS A 3 -3.34 5.93 -2.80
C LYS A 3 -3.07 4.43 -2.69
N HIS A 4 -3.06 3.89 -1.47
CA HIS A 4 -2.82 2.48 -1.22
C HIS A 4 -3.97 1.60 -1.72
N LEU A 5 -5.22 2.02 -1.47
CA LEU A 5 -6.39 1.29 -1.95
C LEU A 5 -6.46 1.26 -3.49
N LYS A 6 -6.05 2.34 -4.17
CA LYS A 6 -5.99 2.38 -5.64
C LYS A 6 -4.95 1.40 -6.20
N SER A 7 -3.76 1.34 -5.58
CA SER A 7 -2.72 0.37 -5.96
C SER A 7 -3.14 -1.07 -5.69
N LEU A 8 -3.81 -1.32 -4.56
CA LEU A 8 -4.36 -2.65 -4.27
C LEU A 8 -5.47 -3.05 -5.24
N ALA A 9 -6.33 -2.11 -5.64
CA ALA A 9 -7.40 -2.37 -6.61
C ALA A 9 -6.86 -2.79 -7.98
N THR A 10 -5.71 -2.26 -8.42
CA THR A 10 -5.08 -2.69 -9.68
C THR A 10 -4.46 -4.08 -9.58
N SER A 11 -3.94 -4.45 -8.41
CA SER A 11 -3.31 -5.76 -8.19
C SER A 11 -4.33 -6.86 -7.89
N HIS A 12 -5.41 -6.56 -7.16
CA HIS A 12 -6.40 -7.51 -6.63
C HIS A 12 -7.75 -7.33 -7.32
N LEU A 13 -7.93 -8.02 -8.45
CA LEU A 13 -9.16 -8.02 -9.25
C LEU A 13 -10.28 -8.89 -8.65
N ASP A 14 -9.95 -9.72 -7.67
CA ASP A 14 -10.84 -10.57 -6.87
C ASP A 14 -11.71 -9.76 -5.90
N ALA A 15 -11.26 -8.56 -5.51
CA ALA A 15 -11.96 -7.70 -4.57
C ALA A 15 -12.45 -6.40 -5.20
N LYS A 16 -13.66 -5.97 -4.79
CA LYS A 16 -14.24 -4.70 -5.24
C LYS A 16 -13.89 -3.57 -4.27
N PHE A 17 -13.15 -2.59 -4.78
CA PHE A 17 -12.85 -1.36 -4.06
C PHE A 17 -13.82 -0.26 -4.49
N VAL A 18 -14.50 0.34 -3.51
CA VAL A 18 -15.49 1.41 -3.74
C VAL A 18 -15.12 2.61 -2.88
N LYS A 19 -15.07 3.79 -3.50
CA LYS A 19 -14.95 5.07 -2.80
C LYS A 19 -16.34 5.71 -2.70
N LEU A 20 -16.65 6.23 -1.52
CA LEU A 20 -17.91 6.90 -1.24
C LEU A 20 -17.65 8.10 -0.35
N ASP A 21 -18.15 9.26 -0.76
CA ASP A 21 -18.03 10.48 0.02
C ASP A 21 -19.05 10.48 1.16
N ALA A 22 -18.57 10.60 2.39
CA ALA A 22 -19.39 10.53 3.60
C ALA A 22 -20.46 11.63 3.64
N GLU A 23 -20.16 12.83 3.13
CA GLU A 23 -21.07 13.98 3.10
C GLU A 23 -22.25 13.75 2.15
N ASN A 24 -22.01 13.07 1.03
CA ASN A 24 -23.03 12.79 0.02
C ASN A 24 -23.89 11.57 0.38
N ALA A 25 -23.50 10.79 1.39
CA ALA A 25 -24.10 9.50 1.69
C ALA A 25 -24.41 9.31 3.20
N PRO A 26 -25.24 10.18 3.79
CA PRO A 26 -25.53 10.17 5.22
C PRO A 26 -26.22 8.88 5.70
N PHE A 27 -26.94 8.19 4.81
CA PHE A 27 -27.55 6.90 5.10
C PHE A 27 -26.51 5.84 5.49
N PHE A 28 -25.39 5.75 4.76
CA PHE A 28 -24.34 4.77 5.07
C PHE A 28 -23.55 5.17 6.31
N VAL A 29 -23.27 6.47 6.49
CA VAL A 29 -22.58 7.00 7.68
C VAL A 29 -23.33 6.63 8.95
N THR A 30 -24.65 6.86 8.98
CA THR A 30 -25.51 6.54 10.13
C THR A 30 -25.69 5.03 10.31
N LYS A 31 -26.00 4.29 9.23
CA LYS A 31 -26.26 2.85 9.31
C LYS A 31 -25.02 2.03 9.68
N LEU A 32 -23.86 2.41 9.16
CA LEU A 32 -22.59 1.75 9.45
C LEU A 32 -21.91 2.36 10.69
N GLY A 33 -22.40 3.46 11.24
CA GLY A 33 -21.86 4.09 12.45
C GLY A 33 -20.46 4.66 12.24
N ILE A 34 -20.23 5.32 11.11
CA ILE A 34 -18.95 5.97 10.79
C ILE A 34 -18.87 7.28 11.59
N LYS A 35 -17.87 7.39 12.47
CA LYS A 35 -17.65 8.58 13.32
C LYS A 35 -16.36 9.34 12.97
N THR A 36 -15.39 8.64 12.40
CA THR A 36 -14.05 9.14 12.15
C THR A 36 -13.62 8.74 10.75
N LEU A 37 -13.04 9.70 10.02
CA LEU A 37 -12.44 9.49 8.72
C LEU A 37 -10.91 9.47 8.86
N PRO A 38 -10.19 8.70 8.04
CA PRO A 38 -10.69 7.74 7.05
C PRO A 38 -11.28 6.46 7.69
N CYS A 39 -12.31 5.87 7.09
CA CYS A 39 -12.87 4.58 7.52
C CYS A 39 -13.01 3.62 6.34
N VAL A 40 -12.46 2.42 6.47
CA VAL A 40 -12.58 1.36 5.46
C VAL A 40 -13.44 0.24 6.03
N ILE A 41 -14.47 -0.15 5.31
CA ILE A 41 -15.42 -1.18 5.74
C ILE A 41 -15.23 -2.40 4.85
N LEU A 42 -15.08 -3.54 5.49
CA LEU A 42 -14.81 -4.81 4.84
C LEU A 42 -16.12 -5.60 4.74
N PHE A 43 -16.55 -5.80 3.49
CA PHE A 43 -17.75 -6.57 3.18
C PHE A 43 -17.36 -7.98 2.73
N ARG A 44 -18.02 -8.99 3.32
CA ARG A 44 -17.89 -10.38 2.90
C ARG A 44 -19.28 -10.97 2.69
N LYS A 45 -19.54 -11.47 1.48
CA LYS A 45 -20.85 -12.04 1.09
C LYS A 45 -22.04 -11.11 1.43
N GLY A 46 -21.87 -9.79 1.24
CA GLY A 46 -22.89 -8.78 1.52
C GLY A 46 -23.04 -8.36 2.99
N ILE A 47 -22.25 -8.93 3.91
CA ILE A 47 -22.27 -8.57 5.33
C ILE A 47 -21.06 -7.67 5.63
N ALA A 48 -21.31 -6.51 6.24
CA ALA A 48 -20.27 -5.67 6.80
C ALA A 48 -19.77 -6.33 8.09
N GLY A 49 -18.54 -6.85 8.06
CA GLY A 49 -17.94 -7.49 9.22
C GLY A 49 -16.98 -6.55 9.91
N ASP A 50 -15.74 -6.57 9.43
CA ASP A 50 -14.65 -5.80 9.98
C ASP A 50 -14.57 -4.39 9.39
N ARG A 51 -13.96 -3.49 10.14
CA ARG A 51 -13.65 -2.13 9.70
C ARG A 51 -12.29 -1.71 10.19
N ILE A 52 -11.67 -0.81 9.44
CA ILE A 52 -10.44 -0.14 9.81
C ILE A 52 -10.80 1.32 10.04
N VAL A 53 -10.49 1.84 11.23
CA VAL A 53 -10.84 3.21 11.62
C VAL A 53 -9.56 4.03 11.78
N GLY A 54 -9.43 5.05 10.95
CA GLY A 54 -8.26 5.92 10.91
C GLY A 54 -6.99 5.14 10.59
N PHE A 55 -5.93 5.45 11.34
CA PHE A 55 -4.60 4.87 11.18
C PHE A 55 -4.17 4.03 12.38
N GLN A 56 -5.03 3.85 13.38
CA GLN A 56 -4.65 3.17 14.63
C GLN A 56 -4.15 1.74 14.38
N ASP A 57 -4.84 1.00 13.50
CA ASP A 57 -4.45 -0.36 13.12
C ASP A 57 -3.22 -0.41 12.20
N LEU A 58 -2.78 0.73 11.67
CA LEU A 58 -1.69 0.87 10.70
C LEU A 58 -0.43 1.54 11.32
N GLY A 59 -0.41 1.76 12.63
CA GLY A 59 0.72 2.36 13.35
C GLY A 59 0.59 3.86 13.63
N GLY A 60 -0.63 4.41 13.53
CA GLY A 60 -0.96 5.78 13.93
C GLY A 60 -0.43 6.88 13.01
N LYS A 61 0.16 6.52 11.87
CA LYS A 61 0.71 7.44 10.86
C LYS A 61 0.19 7.07 9.47
N ASP A 62 0.09 8.06 8.58
CA ASP A 62 -0.32 7.83 7.18
C ASP A 62 0.85 7.28 6.32
N ASP A 63 2.10 7.35 6.81
CA ASP A 63 3.27 6.74 6.18
C ASP A 63 3.37 5.23 6.46
N PHE A 64 2.41 4.45 5.93
CA PHE A 64 2.48 2.99 5.95
C PHE A 64 2.68 2.44 4.53
N SER A 65 3.34 1.28 4.44
CA SER A 65 3.54 0.62 3.15
C SER A 65 2.26 -0.08 2.68
N THR A 66 2.02 -0.12 1.37
CA THR A 66 0.86 -0.81 0.78
C THR A 66 0.81 -2.28 1.21
N ARG A 67 1.97 -2.93 1.38
CA ARG A 67 2.11 -4.30 1.87
C ARG A 67 1.55 -4.51 3.28
N LYS A 68 1.64 -3.52 4.18
CA LYS A 68 1.05 -3.63 5.54
C LYS A 68 -0.48 -3.66 5.47
N LEU A 69 -1.06 -2.78 4.65
CA LEU A 69 -2.51 -2.76 4.44
C LEU A 69 -2.99 -4.05 3.76
N GLU A 70 -2.23 -4.52 2.77
CA GLU A 70 -2.47 -5.81 2.09
C GLU A 70 -2.49 -6.98 3.07
N ALA A 71 -1.45 -7.12 3.91
CA ALA A 71 -1.37 -8.18 4.90
C ALA A 71 -2.54 -8.15 5.90
N LEU A 72 -3.02 -6.97 6.27
CA LEU A 72 -4.21 -6.83 7.11
C LEU A 72 -5.48 -7.30 6.39
N LEU A 73 -5.65 -6.95 5.11
CA LEU A 73 -6.80 -7.38 4.31
C LEU A 73 -6.80 -8.90 4.07
N ILE A 74 -5.62 -9.48 3.83
CA ILE A 74 -5.42 -10.93 3.71
C ILE A 74 -5.75 -11.62 5.03
N LYS A 75 -5.23 -11.12 6.15
CA LYS A 75 -5.52 -11.65 7.49
C LYS A 75 -7.01 -11.59 7.84
N LYS A 76 -7.71 -10.57 7.32
CA LYS A 76 -9.16 -10.41 7.45
C LYS A 76 -9.96 -11.26 6.44
N GLY A 77 -9.29 -11.90 5.49
CA GLY A 77 -9.89 -12.80 4.50
C GLY A 77 -10.77 -12.08 3.49
N ILE A 78 -10.40 -10.84 3.13
CA ILE A 78 -11.13 -10.01 2.17
C ILE A 78 -10.51 -10.08 0.78
N ILE A 79 -9.19 -10.19 0.73
CA ILE A 79 -8.42 -10.38 -0.50
C ILE A 79 -7.57 -11.64 -0.35
N GLU A 80 -7.27 -12.30 -1.46
CA GLU A 80 -6.38 -13.46 -1.47
C GLU A 80 -4.91 -13.04 -1.64
N GLU A 81 -3.99 -13.85 -1.10
CA GLU A 81 -2.57 -13.61 -1.30
C GLU A 81 -2.19 -13.95 -2.75
N LYS A 82 -1.96 -12.93 -3.57
CA LYS A 82 -1.31 -13.13 -4.86
C LYS A 82 0.17 -13.37 -4.62
N LYS A 83 0.65 -14.57 -4.98
CA LYS A 83 2.09 -14.79 -5.16
C LYS A 83 2.57 -13.79 -6.19
N LYS A 84 3.44 -12.87 -5.78
CA LYS A 84 4.10 -11.96 -6.71
C LYS A 84 4.93 -12.82 -7.65
N ASP A 85 4.56 -12.85 -8.93
CA ASP A 85 5.58 -12.88 -9.96
C ASP A 85 6.33 -11.55 -9.80
N GLU A 86 7.61 -11.67 -9.49
CA GLU A 86 8.56 -10.58 -9.28
C GLU A 86 8.42 -9.56 -10.41
N ASP A 87 8.03 -8.32 -10.12
CA ASP A 87 8.48 -7.13 -10.86
C ASP A 87 7.93 -5.86 -10.18
N GLU A 88 8.78 -4.83 -10.14
CA GLU A 88 8.49 -3.45 -9.72
C GLU A 88 8.47 -3.13 -8.22
N GLU A 89 9.66 -3.13 -7.61
CA GLU A 89 10.05 -2.04 -6.71
C GLU A 89 11.54 -1.75 -6.95
N ALA A 90 11.83 -1.03 -8.05
CA ALA A 90 13.12 -0.39 -8.22
C ALA A 90 13.27 0.67 -7.14
N GLU A 91 13.95 0.31 -6.06
CA GLU A 91 14.47 1.21 -5.05
C GLU A 91 15.38 2.24 -5.73
N TYR A 92 14.91 3.48 -5.85
CA TYR A 92 15.77 4.63 -6.17
C TYR A 92 16.65 4.92 -4.94
N ASP A 93 17.72 4.14 -4.77
CA ASP A 93 18.82 4.51 -3.88
C ASP A 93 19.74 5.48 -4.62
N GLU A 94 19.51 6.78 -4.43
CA GLU A 94 20.38 7.87 -4.91
C GLU A 94 21.71 7.95 -4.11
N SER A 95 22.10 6.91 -3.36
CA SER A 95 23.29 6.91 -2.50
C SER A 95 24.50 6.16 -3.07
N ARG A 96 24.45 5.59 -4.28
CA ARG A 96 25.64 5.08 -4.97
C ARG A 96 26.44 6.22 -5.59
N ARG A 97 26.99 7.07 -4.71
CA ARG A 97 28.05 8.01 -5.01
C ARG A 97 29.14 7.27 -5.79
N ARG A 98 29.33 7.69 -7.05
CA ARG A 98 30.41 7.30 -7.94
C ARG A 98 31.72 7.23 -7.17
N THR A 99 32.33 6.05 -7.11
CA THR A 99 33.79 5.96 -6.97
C THR A 99 34.30 5.20 -8.18
N VAL A 100 34.61 5.96 -9.22
CA VAL A 100 35.37 5.46 -10.38
C VAL A 100 36.78 5.18 -9.85
N ARG A 101 37.16 3.91 -9.71
CA ARG A 101 38.56 3.55 -9.50
C ARG A 101 39.28 3.77 -10.83
N TYR A 102 39.92 4.93 -10.97
CA TYR A 102 40.91 5.17 -12.00
C TYR A 102 42.10 4.24 -11.74
N SER A 103 42.24 3.17 -12.53
CA SER A 103 43.48 2.41 -12.60
C SER A 103 44.47 3.20 -13.46
N GLY A 104 45.28 4.03 -12.82
CA GLY A 104 46.47 4.60 -13.44
C GLY A 104 47.44 3.47 -13.75
N ILE A 105 47.51 3.07 -15.01
CA ILE A 105 48.62 2.27 -15.54
C ILE A 105 49.82 3.22 -15.57
N HIS A 106 50.73 3.05 -14.61
CA HIS A 106 52.04 3.67 -14.61
C HIS A 106 52.96 2.71 -15.39
N ASP A 107 52.93 2.76 -16.72
CA ASP A 107 53.98 2.15 -17.53
C ASP A 107 55.04 3.24 -17.76
N SER A 108 56.03 3.21 -16.87
CA SER A 108 57.22 4.03 -16.90
C SER A 108 58.36 3.13 -17.30
N ASP A 109 58.82 3.24 -18.54
CA ASP A 109 60.25 3.31 -18.80
C ASP A 109 60.54 4.05 -20.10
N SER A 110 61.49 4.97 -20.01
CA SER A 110 62.09 5.72 -21.10
C SER A 110 63.50 5.19 -21.34
N GLU A 111 63.92 5.26 -22.61
CA GLU A 111 65.19 4.84 -23.24
C GLU A 111 65.36 3.35 -23.60
#